data_AF-A0A812RQH4-F1
#
_entry.id   AF-A0A812RQH4-F1
#
_cell.length_a   1.000
_cell.length_b   1.000
_cell.length_c   1.000
_cell.angle_alpha   90.00
_cell.angle_beta   90.00
_cell.angle_gamma   90.00
#
_symmetry.space_group_name_H-M   'P 1'
#
loop_
_entity.id
_entity.type
_entity.pdbx_description
1 polymer ?
#
loop_
_entity_poly.entity_id
_entity_poly.type
_entity_poly.pdbx_seq_one_letter_code
_entity_poly.pdbx_strand_id
1 'polypeptide(L)'
;VPGSSIVPDDKNKKHAWRMSQDAYRFLLAYFVLLAANWRVTSLDALDANKLCREHVASLLPRHLLTFLGMRTLMHPEGHKLRDVAKEIALADDIQRPEDAFVCCRCGCKKAAVEATAHDAGQFFECVSVMDALRAAKEVLDMTVARTGCFYVCVFRRKKKAGFLSTHNFPFLARKMRCFNFQGIFLVFAAAISVTFVSVGSRVIQLSTLSIGGIMSMIASAVALCLNEHKWLQDSSVQSTHNFEGSIPWEQQVAALRYVDDLLQISAMYCASCLAIVPSLVYDVPFKLASRGTTVTWIDLQIDVEHEIIGMVQKHANIKPPWAAPRGPEFTYIPDAASAAMLPRLMRIGLPWGWLLNMALATNRFGRNGERFGAAKPGTSGRRGEDRSRYREPVQRVVLDIRTNETSDRSRKRSRRRKNRSSSSESSSSRDRAKKDKQEIARLKDLVAKMEAAEQKREADSKQADTEAARRREMEDFKASVMALLPKQPVPSVQGAAPGTAMTTSPFTADGAQRASYFIHEVADLSGSASWDDVECKLKTASNTKLKEMLQRKGIDDVPSSKPAVVKAVMRILKAEYASSQ
;
A
#
# COMPACT_ATOMS: atom_id res chain seq x y z
N VAL A 1 28.39 22.28 0.08
CA VAL A 1 28.01 23.65 -0.30
C VAL A 1 26.61 23.90 0.27
N PRO A 2 26.45 24.80 1.23
CA PRO A 2 25.14 25.24 1.70
C PRO A 2 24.27 25.65 0.49
N GLY A 3 23.02 25.22 0.44
CA GLY A 3 22.11 25.54 -0.68
C GLY A 3 22.21 24.62 -1.90
N SER A 4 22.87 23.47 -1.81
CA SER A 4 22.80 22.41 -2.86
C SER A 4 21.85 21.27 -2.46
N SER A 5 21.03 20.82 -3.40
CA SER A 5 20.21 19.61 -3.30
C SER A 5 20.97 18.42 -3.87
N ILE A 6 20.84 17.27 -3.21
CA ILE A 6 21.27 15.97 -3.75
C ILE A 6 20.02 15.30 -4.30
N VAL A 7 19.96 15.13 -5.61
CA VAL A 7 18.83 14.53 -6.31
C VAL A 7 19.25 13.13 -6.74
N PRO A 8 18.71 12.06 -6.13
CA PRO A 8 19.04 10.71 -6.55
C PRO A 8 18.64 10.50 -8.01
N ASP A 9 19.48 9.82 -8.77
CA ASP A 9 19.14 9.40 -10.12
C ASP A 9 18.20 8.19 -10.03
N ASP A 10 16.98 8.34 -10.54
CA ASP A 10 15.94 7.31 -10.46
C ASP A 10 16.33 6.04 -11.24
N LYS A 11 16.89 6.21 -12.44
CA LYS A 11 17.32 5.10 -13.30
C LYS A 11 18.64 4.49 -12.83
N ASN A 12 19.47 5.26 -12.13
CA ASN A 12 20.72 4.78 -11.59
C ASN A 12 20.90 5.21 -10.12
N LYS A 13 20.21 4.51 -9.20
CA LYS A 13 20.21 4.75 -7.74
C LYS A 13 21.60 4.80 -7.08
N LYS A 14 22.68 4.43 -7.79
CA LYS A 14 24.08 4.59 -7.35
C LYS A 14 24.61 6.02 -7.54
N HIS A 15 23.95 6.83 -8.35
CA HIS A 15 24.31 8.20 -8.69
C HIS A 15 23.30 9.17 -8.08
N ALA A 16 23.79 10.37 -7.79
CA ALA A 16 22.95 11.48 -7.40
C ALA A 16 23.54 12.76 -8.00
N TRP A 17 22.67 13.60 -8.52
CA TRP A 17 23.00 14.88 -9.07
C TRP A 17 23.12 15.89 -7.93
N ARG A 18 24.20 16.66 -7.93
CA ARG A 18 24.29 17.84 -7.06
C ARG A 18 23.86 19.04 -7.89
N MET A 19 22.82 19.72 -7.46
CA MET A 19 22.33 20.95 -8.09
C MET A 19 22.06 22.03 -7.05
N SER A 20 21.99 23.30 -7.45
CA SER A 20 21.52 24.34 -6.54
C SER A 20 20.06 24.09 -6.16
N GLN A 21 19.67 24.46 -4.94
CA GLN A 21 18.27 24.33 -4.49
C GLN A 21 17.31 25.09 -5.41
N ASP A 22 17.73 26.24 -5.94
CA ASP A 22 16.89 27.05 -6.81
C ASP A 22 16.69 26.38 -8.17
N ALA A 23 17.73 25.79 -8.76
CA ALA A 23 17.60 25.00 -9.99
C ALA A 23 16.70 23.78 -9.75
N TYR A 24 16.85 23.10 -8.62
CA TYR A 24 15.98 21.96 -8.27
C TYR A 24 14.51 22.37 -8.13
N ARG A 25 14.25 23.44 -7.38
CA ARG A 25 12.90 23.98 -7.19
C ARG A 25 12.29 24.45 -8.50
N PHE A 26 13.09 25.10 -9.36
CA PHE A 26 12.65 25.52 -10.70
C PHE A 26 12.28 24.32 -11.57
N LEU A 27 13.13 23.28 -11.63
CA LEU A 27 12.85 22.06 -12.40
C LEU A 27 11.61 21.34 -11.87
N LEU A 28 11.44 21.25 -10.55
CA LEU A 28 10.23 20.68 -9.95
C LEU A 28 9.00 21.50 -10.32
N ALA A 29 9.03 22.83 -10.17
CA ALA A 29 7.92 23.69 -10.54
C ALA A 29 7.60 23.60 -12.04
N TYR A 30 8.62 23.55 -12.89
CA TYR A 30 8.47 23.40 -14.33
C TYR A 30 7.84 22.05 -14.70
N PHE A 31 8.30 20.96 -14.08
CA PHE A 31 7.71 19.63 -14.25
C PHE A 31 6.24 19.61 -13.83
N VAL A 32 5.91 20.22 -12.68
CA VAL A 32 4.53 20.36 -12.20
C VAL A 32 3.65 21.10 -13.20
N LEU A 33 4.17 22.15 -13.83
CA LEU A 33 3.42 22.97 -14.80
C LEU A 33 3.23 22.27 -16.15
N LEU A 34 4.15 21.38 -16.54
CA LEU A 34 4.07 20.63 -17.80
C LEU A 34 3.36 19.29 -17.68
N ALA A 35 3.24 18.73 -16.47
CA ALA A 35 2.58 17.45 -16.26
C ALA A 35 1.07 17.59 -16.54
N ALA A 36 0.58 16.90 -17.58
CA ALA A 36 -0.80 16.99 -18.02
C ALA A 36 -1.82 16.50 -16.97
N ASN A 37 -1.38 15.64 -16.06
CA ASN A 37 -2.20 15.06 -14.99
C ASN A 37 -2.10 15.82 -13.65
N TRP A 38 -1.39 16.95 -13.60
CA TRP A 38 -1.14 17.69 -12.36
C TRP A 38 -1.88 19.03 -12.39
N ARG A 39 -2.61 19.31 -11.30
CA ARG A 39 -3.32 20.58 -11.13
C ARG A 39 -2.80 21.28 -9.89
N VAL A 40 -2.18 22.44 -10.07
CA VAL A 40 -1.80 23.31 -8.96
C VAL A 40 -3.07 23.79 -8.28
N THR A 41 -3.15 23.61 -6.97
CA THR A 41 -4.31 24.03 -6.17
C THR A 41 -4.00 25.33 -5.43
N SER A 42 -5.06 26.06 -5.06
CA SER A 42 -4.95 27.19 -4.13
C SER A 42 -4.92 26.75 -2.66
N LEU A 43 -4.99 25.44 -2.40
CA LEU A 43 -5.02 24.90 -1.05
C LEU A 43 -3.63 24.97 -0.43
N ASP A 44 -3.59 25.30 0.86
CA ASP A 44 -2.43 25.01 1.66
C ASP A 44 -2.41 23.52 2.08
N ALA A 45 -1.28 23.08 2.63
CA ALA A 45 -1.14 21.69 3.06
C ALA A 45 -2.10 21.31 4.20
N LEU A 46 -2.51 22.26 5.04
CA LEU A 46 -3.41 21.99 6.16
C LEU A 46 -4.83 21.70 5.66
N ASP A 47 -5.31 22.55 4.75
CA ASP A 47 -6.61 22.44 4.11
C ASP A 47 -6.69 21.20 3.23
N ALA A 48 -5.64 20.89 2.47
CA ALA A 48 -5.56 19.65 1.69
C ALA A 48 -5.63 18.41 2.58
N ASN A 49 -4.88 18.40 3.69
CA ASN A 49 -4.94 17.30 4.66
C ASN A 49 -6.31 17.20 5.36
N LYS A 50 -6.99 18.33 5.60
CA LYS A 50 -8.36 18.35 6.12
C LYS A 50 -9.31 17.74 5.10
N LEU A 51 -9.21 18.14 3.84
CA LEU A 51 -10.04 17.63 2.74
C LEU A 51 -9.85 16.12 2.54
N CYS A 52 -8.60 15.63 2.52
CA CYS A 52 -8.32 14.19 2.44
C CYS A 52 -8.94 13.43 3.62
N ARG A 53 -8.86 13.98 4.84
CA ARG A 53 -9.47 13.38 6.03
C ARG A 53 -10.99 13.36 5.96
N GLU A 54 -11.63 14.45 5.54
CA GLU A 54 -13.08 14.54 5.34
C GLU A 54 -13.54 13.55 4.27
N HIS A 55 -12.80 13.44 3.17
CA HIS A 55 -13.08 12.51 2.09
C HIS A 55 -13.04 11.05 2.57
N VAL A 56 -11.94 10.65 3.22
CA VAL A 56 -11.79 9.32 3.82
C VAL A 56 -12.88 9.05 4.88
N ALA A 57 -13.19 10.04 5.72
CA ALA A 57 -14.24 9.92 6.74
C ALA A 57 -15.65 9.79 6.14
N SER A 58 -15.89 10.39 4.98
CA SER A 58 -17.19 10.35 4.30
C SER A 58 -17.49 9.00 3.64
N LEU A 59 -16.45 8.26 3.24
CA LEU A 59 -16.54 6.95 2.60
C LEU A 59 -16.57 5.81 3.60
N LEU A 60 -15.87 5.95 4.72
CA LEU A 60 -15.67 4.84 5.66
C LEU A 60 -16.72 4.83 6.79
N PRO A 61 -17.37 3.68 7.04
CA PRO A 61 -18.21 3.52 8.21
C PRO A 61 -17.37 3.63 9.50
N ARG A 62 -18.00 4.09 10.59
CA ARG A 62 -17.34 4.39 11.88
C ARG A 62 -16.47 3.25 12.43
N HIS A 63 -16.88 2.00 12.22
CA HIS A 63 -16.12 0.84 12.70
C HIS A 63 -14.79 0.65 11.95
N LEU A 64 -14.74 0.97 10.65
CA LEU A 64 -13.51 0.95 9.85
C LEU A 64 -12.59 2.13 10.19
N LEU A 65 -13.15 3.32 10.43
CA LEU A 65 -12.40 4.48 10.92
C LEU A 65 -11.67 4.16 12.25
N THR A 66 -12.37 3.50 13.17
CA THR A 66 -11.81 3.04 14.44
C THR A 66 -10.70 2.01 14.22
N PHE A 67 -10.95 1.04 13.32
CA PHE A 67 -10.01 -0.02 13.00
C PHE A 67 -8.68 0.50 12.44
N LEU A 68 -8.74 1.46 11.51
CA LEU A 68 -7.56 2.02 10.85
C LEU A 68 -6.72 2.89 11.77
N GLY A 69 -7.17 3.10 13.03
CA GLY A 69 -6.44 3.90 13.99
C GLY A 69 -6.29 5.36 13.54
N MET A 70 -7.22 5.88 12.72
CA MET A 70 -7.19 7.27 12.24
C MET A 70 -7.49 8.32 13.34
N ARG A 71 -7.10 8.02 14.57
CA ARG A 71 -6.79 8.97 15.63
C ARG A 71 -5.27 9.23 15.78
N THR A 72 -4.38 8.49 15.13
CA THR A 72 -2.91 8.74 15.17
C THR A 72 -2.16 7.99 14.06
N LEU A 73 -1.28 8.70 13.33
CA LEU A 73 -0.59 8.27 12.10
C LEU A 73 0.44 7.14 12.31
N MET A 74 0.51 6.18 11.36
CA MET A 74 1.60 5.19 11.22
C MET A 74 2.04 4.98 9.76
N HIS A 75 3.31 4.58 9.62
CA HIS A 75 4.10 4.32 8.40
C HIS A 75 3.92 2.90 7.84
N PRO A 76 4.12 2.67 6.52
CA PRO A 76 4.18 1.33 5.94
C PRO A 76 5.62 0.79 5.76
N GLU A 77 5.80 -0.52 5.97
CA GLU A 77 7.01 -1.29 5.63
C GLU A 77 6.79 -2.15 4.37
N GLY A 78 7.84 -2.30 3.56
CA GLY A 78 7.81 -2.93 2.23
C GLY A 78 7.93 -4.47 2.20
N HIS A 79 7.44 -5.03 1.09
CA HIS A 79 7.43 -6.46 0.77
C HIS A 79 8.75 -6.93 0.10
N LYS A 80 9.09 -8.23 0.21
CA LYS A 80 10.31 -8.85 -0.36
C LYS A 80 9.98 -9.87 -1.45
N LEU A 81 10.75 -9.83 -2.55
CA LEU A 81 10.78 -10.75 -3.70
C LEU A 81 11.47 -12.09 -3.36
N ARG A 82 10.73 -13.16 -3.04
CA ARG A 82 11.33 -14.50 -2.85
C ARG A 82 10.72 -15.64 -3.66
N ASP A 83 9.65 -15.41 -4.43
CA ASP A 83 8.87 -16.51 -5.02
C ASP A 83 8.99 -16.67 -6.55
N VAL A 84 9.75 -15.79 -7.24
CA VAL A 84 9.84 -15.73 -8.72
C VAL A 84 10.38 -17.03 -9.36
N ALA A 85 11.34 -17.71 -8.73
CA ALA A 85 11.97 -18.89 -9.32
C ALA A 85 11.04 -20.10 -9.46
N LYS A 86 9.95 -20.17 -8.68
CA LYS A 86 8.96 -21.26 -8.78
C LYS A 86 7.95 -21.01 -9.90
N GLU A 87 7.67 -19.75 -10.22
CA GLU A 87 6.71 -19.40 -11.27
C GLU A 87 7.32 -19.51 -12.66
N ILE A 88 8.63 -19.37 -12.82
CA ILE A 88 9.30 -19.58 -14.12
C ILE A 88 9.34 -21.07 -14.51
N ALA A 89 9.31 -22.00 -13.54
CA ALA A 89 9.18 -23.44 -13.83
C ALA A 89 7.83 -23.81 -14.49
N LEU A 90 6.83 -22.90 -14.49
CA LEU A 90 5.60 -23.07 -15.27
C LEU A 90 5.83 -22.91 -16.78
N ALA A 91 7.00 -22.44 -17.22
CA ALA A 91 7.35 -22.40 -18.64
C ALA A 91 7.52 -23.80 -19.27
N ASP A 92 7.66 -24.86 -18.45
CA ASP A 92 7.71 -26.24 -18.92
C ASP A 92 6.36 -26.71 -19.51
N ASP A 93 5.25 -26.05 -19.17
CA ASP A 93 3.91 -26.34 -19.69
C ASP A 93 3.60 -25.63 -21.03
N ILE A 94 4.56 -24.85 -21.58
CA ILE A 94 4.37 -24.20 -22.89
C ILE A 94 4.39 -25.28 -23.98
N GLN A 95 3.29 -25.39 -24.73
CA GLN A 95 3.24 -26.30 -25.86
C GLN A 95 4.10 -25.80 -27.01
N ARG A 96 4.85 -26.74 -27.62
CA ARG A 96 5.66 -26.47 -28.80
C ARG A 96 4.83 -26.79 -30.05
N PRO A 97 4.79 -25.89 -31.05
CA PRO A 97 4.16 -26.20 -32.32
C PRO A 97 4.98 -27.27 -33.08
N GLU A 98 4.39 -27.87 -34.11
CA GLU A 98 5.07 -28.88 -34.95
C GLU A 98 6.38 -28.34 -35.56
N ASP A 99 6.39 -27.06 -35.97
CA ASP A 99 7.60 -26.34 -36.36
C ASP A 99 7.92 -25.23 -35.35
N ALA A 100 8.79 -25.55 -34.40
CA ALA A 100 9.25 -24.62 -33.37
C ALA A 100 10.05 -23.42 -33.92
N PHE A 101 10.46 -23.41 -35.19
CA PHE A 101 11.27 -22.34 -35.79
C PHE A 101 10.46 -21.38 -36.67
N VAL A 102 9.15 -21.58 -36.75
CA VAL A 102 8.22 -20.72 -37.49
C VAL A 102 7.18 -20.15 -36.52
N CYS A 103 6.98 -18.84 -36.57
CA CYS A 103 5.98 -18.19 -35.74
C CYS A 103 4.56 -18.48 -36.24
N CYS A 104 3.69 -18.94 -35.35
CA CYS A 104 2.30 -19.29 -35.68
C CYS A 104 1.45 -18.09 -36.15
N ARG A 105 1.86 -16.84 -35.82
CA ARG A 105 1.12 -15.62 -36.20
C ARG A 105 1.59 -14.98 -37.51
N CYS A 106 2.90 -14.74 -37.67
CA CYS A 106 3.47 -14.06 -38.85
C CYS A 106 3.98 -15.01 -39.93
N GLY A 107 4.17 -16.30 -39.64
CA GLY A 107 4.89 -17.24 -40.50
C GLY A 107 6.40 -16.97 -40.62
N CYS A 108 6.93 -16.02 -39.86
CA CYS A 108 8.33 -15.61 -39.92
C CYS A 108 9.24 -16.56 -39.12
N LYS A 109 10.48 -16.72 -39.57
CA LYS A 109 11.49 -17.55 -38.89
C LYS A 109 11.84 -16.95 -37.52
N LYS A 110 11.99 -17.80 -36.51
CA LYS A 110 12.30 -17.44 -35.12
C LYS A 110 13.17 -18.49 -34.44
N ALA A 111 13.70 -18.19 -33.25
CA ALA A 111 14.29 -19.21 -32.39
C ALA A 111 13.22 -20.18 -31.86
N ALA A 112 13.66 -21.36 -31.37
CA ALA A 112 12.74 -22.38 -30.83
C ALA A 112 11.84 -21.82 -29.72
N VAL A 113 12.41 -21.00 -28.83
CA VAL A 113 11.71 -20.25 -27.79
C VAL A 113 12.21 -18.82 -27.83
N GLU A 114 11.28 -17.86 -27.77
CA GLU A 114 11.61 -16.43 -27.72
C GLU A 114 10.93 -15.77 -26.52
N ALA A 115 11.57 -14.72 -26.01
CA ALA A 115 11.07 -13.95 -24.89
C ALA A 115 11.07 -12.45 -25.20
N THR A 116 10.20 -11.73 -24.49
CA THR A 116 10.17 -10.28 -24.43
C THR A 116 10.02 -9.81 -22.99
N ALA A 117 10.75 -8.77 -22.62
CA ALA A 117 10.55 -8.05 -21.38
C ALA A 117 10.08 -6.62 -21.67
N HIS A 118 9.09 -6.17 -20.93
CA HIS A 118 8.46 -4.85 -21.08
C HIS A 118 8.41 -4.11 -19.76
N ASP A 119 8.45 -2.78 -19.83
CA ASP A 119 8.38 -1.85 -18.70
C ASP A 119 7.22 -0.87 -18.93
N ALA A 120 6.29 -0.79 -17.99
CA ALA A 120 5.23 0.21 -17.93
C ALA A 120 5.60 1.36 -16.97
N GLY A 121 6.78 1.95 -17.11
CA GLY A 121 7.33 2.96 -16.17
C GLY A 121 6.52 4.24 -15.93
N GLN A 122 5.33 4.40 -16.54
CA GLN A 122 4.37 5.47 -16.27
C GLN A 122 3.00 4.96 -15.84
N PHE A 123 2.87 3.71 -15.39
CA PHE A 123 1.57 3.11 -15.17
C PHE A 123 0.70 3.82 -14.10
N PHE A 124 1.31 4.40 -13.07
CA PHE A 124 0.58 5.23 -12.08
C PHE A 124 0.00 6.51 -12.69
N GLU A 125 0.58 6.99 -13.79
CA GLU A 125 0.12 8.16 -14.53
C GLU A 125 -0.99 7.82 -15.54
N CYS A 126 -1.18 6.53 -15.85
CA CYS A 126 -2.19 6.07 -16.80
C CYS A 126 -3.46 5.52 -16.12
N VAL A 127 -3.35 4.98 -14.91
CA VAL A 127 -4.50 4.44 -14.18
C VAL A 127 -5.16 5.54 -13.35
N SER A 128 -6.40 5.89 -13.70
CA SER A 128 -7.19 6.82 -12.89
C SER A 128 -7.75 6.12 -11.63
N VAL A 129 -8.14 6.92 -10.64
CA VAL A 129 -8.84 6.42 -9.44
C VAL A 129 -10.11 5.66 -9.84
N MET A 130 -10.87 6.19 -10.80
CA MET A 130 -12.13 5.57 -11.22
C MET A 130 -11.92 4.25 -11.97
N ASP A 131 -10.85 4.11 -12.75
CA ASP A 131 -10.53 2.85 -13.41
C ASP A 131 -10.18 1.77 -12.39
N ALA A 132 -9.34 2.12 -11.41
CA ALA A 132 -8.99 1.21 -10.33
C ALA A 132 -10.21 0.80 -9.48
N LEU A 133 -11.14 1.73 -9.20
CA LEU A 133 -12.39 1.42 -8.50
C LEU A 133 -13.29 0.48 -9.30
N ARG A 134 -13.48 0.75 -10.60
CA ARG A 134 -14.28 -0.11 -11.47
C ARG A 134 -13.67 -1.51 -11.55
N ALA A 135 -12.35 -1.58 -11.70
CA ALA A 135 -11.64 -2.85 -11.74
C ALA A 135 -11.75 -3.63 -10.43
N ALA A 136 -11.57 -2.96 -9.28
CA ALA A 136 -11.72 -3.60 -7.97
C ALA A 136 -13.14 -4.13 -7.75
N LYS A 137 -14.17 -3.37 -8.15
CA LYS A 137 -15.55 -3.84 -8.08
C LYS A 137 -15.75 -5.09 -8.94
N GLU A 138 -15.33 -5.06 -10.20
CA GLU A 138 -15.49 -6.17 -11.13
C GLU A 138 -14.78 -7.43 -10.62
N VAL A 139 -13.56 -7.30 -10.07
CA VAL A 139 -12.83 -8.41 -9.45
C VAL A 139 -13.56 -8.98 -8.23
N LEU A 140 -14.11 -8.13 -7.36
CA LEU A 140 -14.89 -8.59 -6.20
C LEU A 140 -16.19 -9.30 -6.63
N ASP A 141 -16.90 -8.76 -7.62
CA ASP A 141 -18.13 -9.35 -8.17
C ASP A 141 -17.83 -10.70 -8.86
N MET A 142 -16.75 -10.80 -9.63
CA MET A 142 -16.30 -12.08 -10.21
C MET A 142 -15.92 -13.10 -9.14
N THR A 143 -15.26 -12.66 -8.08
CA THR A 143 -14.89 -13.53 -6.95
C THR A 143 -16.14 -14.08 -6.27
N VAL A 144 -17.13 -13.23 -6.03
CA VAL A 144 -18.46 -13.62 -5.52
C VAL A 144 -19.10 -14.65 -6.43
N ALA A 145 -19.18 -14.37 -7.73
CA ALA A 145 -19.85 -15.24 -8.69
C ALA A 145 -19.20 -16.63 -8.79
N ARG A 146 -17.87 -16.70 -8.70
CA ARG A 146 -17.11 -17.95 -8.82
C ARG A 146 -17.06 -18.76 -7.52
N THR A 147 -16.99 -18.10 -6.37
CA THR A 147 -16.67 -18.77 -5.10
C THR A 147 -17.81 -18.74 -4.09
N GLY A 148 -18.83 -17.89 -4.30
CA GLY A 148 -19.85 -17.58 -3.30
C GLY A 148 -19.31 -16.90 -2.04
N CYS A 149 -18.03 -16.53 -2.00
CA CYS A 149 -17.42 -15.89 -0.82
C CYS A 149 -17.62 -14.38 -0.86
N PHE A 150 -17.91 -13.79 0.31
CA PHE A 150 -18.13 -12.35 0.50
C PHE A 150 -17.19 -11.74 1.54
N TYR A 151 -16.37 -12.57 2.17
CA TYR A 151 -15.46 -12.19 3.23
C TYR A 151 -14.03 -12.61 2.91
N VAL A 152 -13.08 -11.76 3.29
CA VAL A 152 -11.67 -12.14 3.43
C VAL A 152 -11.36 -12.23 4.91
N CYS A 153 -10.95 -13.41 5.37
CA CYS A 153 -10.57 -13.66 6.75
C CYS A 153 -9.06 -13.78 6.89
N VAL A 154 -8.45 -12.90 7.68
CA VAL A 154 -7.00 -12.78 7.87
C VAL A 154 -6.63 -13.18 9.30
N PHE A 155 -5.70 -14.12 9.44
CA PHE A 155 -5.21 -14.55 10.75
C PHE A 155 -4.38 -13.47 11.45
N ARG A 156 -4.59 -13.29 12.75
CA ARG A 156 -3.80 -12.42 13.63
C ARG A 156 -2.50 -13.11 14.06
N ARG A 157 -1.58 -13.30 13.12
CA ARG A 157 -0.26 -13.90 13.36
C ARG A 157 0.85 -13.10 12.67
N LYS A 158 2.11 -13.34 13.06
CA LYS A 158 3.29 -12.60 12.52
C LYS A 158 3.40 -12.73 11.00
N LYS A 159 3.21 -13.94 10.47
CA LYS A 159 3.12 -14.19 9.02
C LYS A 159 1.67 -14.05 8.55
N LYS A 160 1.36 -12.99 7.82
CA LYS A 160 0.02 -12.75 7.30
C LYS A 160 -0.42 -13.93 6.44
N ALA A 161 -1.64 -14.39 6.66
CA ALA A 161 -2.32 -15.36 5.82
C ALA A 161 -3.81 -15.13 5.97
N GLY A 162 -4.55 -15.44 4.92
CA GLY A 162 -5.99 -15.36 4.93
C GLY A 162 -6.60 -16.30 3.92
N PHE A 163 -7.92 -16.37 3.94
CA PHE A 163 -8.73 -17.19 3.06
C PHE A 163 -10.05 -16.47 2.77
N LEU A 164 -10.69 -16.84 1.67
CA LEU A 164 -12.03 -16.37 1.32
C LEU A 164 -13.07 -17.17 2.12
N SER A 165 -14.15 -16.52 2.52
CA SER A 165 -15.25 -17.17 3.23
C SER A 165 -16.61 -16.62 2.82
N THR A 166 -17.61 -17.50 2.85
CA THR A 166 -19.04 -17.19 2.78
C THR A 166 -19.57 -16.58 4.09
N HIS A 167 -18.85 -16.75 5.20
CA HIS A 167 -19.31 -16.37 6.53
C HIS A 167 -18.39 -15.37 7.22
N ASN A 168 -18.97 -14.60 8.14
CA ASN A 168 -18.22 -13.83 9.13
C ASN A 168 -17.97 -14.72 10.37
N PHE A 169 -16.78 -14.65 10.95
CA PHE A 169 -16.41 -15.40 12.17
C PHE A 169 -16.23 -14.47 13.38
N PRO A 170 -17.30 -13.85 13.91
CA PRO A 170 -17.19 -12.92 15.04
C PRO A 170 -16.65 -13.61 16.31
N PHE A 171 -16.99 -14.89 16.53
CA PHE A 171 -16.51 -15.70 17.65
C PHE A 171 -14.99 -15.97 17.60
N LEU A 172 -14.35 -15.84 16.43
CA LEU A 172 -12.90 -15.98 16.25
C LEU A 172 -12.19 -14.63 16.15
N ALA A 173 -12.81 -13.52 16.55
CA ALA A 173 -12.22 -12.18 16.45
C ALA A 173 -10.84 -12.05 17.13
N ARG A 174 -10.53 -12.89 18.14
CA ARG A 174 -9.20 -12.94 18.78
C ARG A 174 -8.12 -13.59 17.89
N LYS A 175 -8.49 -14.55 17.04
CA LYS A 175 -7.57 -15.33 16.20
C LYS A 175 -7.50 -14.82 14.76
N MET A 176 -8.59 -14.29 14.22
CA MET A 176 -8.67 -13.76 12.86
C MET A 176 -9.49 -12.47 12.81
N ARG A 177 -9.36 -11.73 11.72
CA ARG A 177 -10.23 -10.61 11.37
C ARG A 177 -10.87 -10.92 10.03
N CYS A 178 -12.19 -10.83 9.95
CA CYS A 178 -12.91 -10.97 8.70
C CYS A 178 -13.37 -9.60 8.22
N PHE A 179 -13.16 -9.34 6.94
CA PHE A 179 -13.58 -8.12 6.25
C PHE A 179 -14.54 -8.53 5.16
N ASN A 180 -15.73 -7.93 5.12
CA ASN A 180 -16.62 -8.11 3.97
C ASN A 180 -16.06 -7.36 2.76
N PHE A 181 -16.41 -7.80 1.56
CA PHE A 181 -15.92 -7.20 0.31
C PHE A 181 -16.30 -5.72 0.21
N GLN A 182 -17.51 -5.35 0.66
CA GLN A 182 -17.94 -3.95 0.69
C GLN A 182 -17.02 -3.07 1.56
N GLY A 183 -16.64 -3.55 2.75
CA GLY A 183 -15.75 -2.83 3.64
C GLY A 183 -14.33 -2.74 3.08
N ILE A 184 -13.83 -3.82 2.46
CA ILE A 184 -12.54 -3.81 1.76
C ILE A 184 -12.57 -2.78 0.63
N PHE A 185 -13.62 -2.79 -0.18
CA PHE A 185 -13.80 -1.85 -1.29
C PHE A 185 -13.82 -0.40 -0.82
N LEU A 186 -14.53 -0.07 0.27
CA LEU A 186 -14.56 1.28 0.82
C LEU A 186 -13.19 1.71 1.37
N VAL A 187 -12.44 0.83 2.05
CA VAL A 187 -11.07 1.12 2.51
C VAL A 187 -10.15 1.36 1.32
N PHE A 188 -10.24 0.50 0.30
CA PHE A 188 -9.49 0.66 -0.93
C PHE A 188 -9.80 1.99 -1.60
N ALA A 189 -11.08 2.30 -1.81
CA ALA A 189 -11.53 3.56 -2.40
C ALA A 189 -11.01 4.78 -1.64
N ALA A 190 -11.17 4.79 -0.32
CA ALA A 190 -10.69 5.88 0.52
C ALA A 190 -9.16 6.05 0.42
N ALA A 191 -8.40 4.95 0.39
CA ALA A 191 -6.95 4.98 0.32
C ALA A 191 -6.42 5.53 -1.02
N ILE A 192 -7.07 5.18 -2.13
CA ILE A 192 -6.61 5.57 -3.48
C ILE A 192 -7.15 6.94 -3.92
N SER A 193 -8.18 7.45 -3.25
CA SER A 193 -8.75 8.78 -3.52
C SER A 193 -7.88 9.92 -2.96
N VAL A 194 -6.82 9.61 -2.21
CA VAL A 194 -5.84 10.60 -1.74
C VAL A 194 -4.91 10.95 -2.89
N THR A 195 -5.30 11.93 -3.68
CA THR A 195 -4.57 12.37 -4.88
C THR A 195 -3.83 13.70 -4.72
N PHE A 196 -3.72 14.22 -3.49
CA PHE A 196 -3.01 15.46 -3.21
C PHE A 196 -1.58 15.19 -2.76
N VAL A 197 -0.63 15.92 -3.33
CA VAL A 197 0.79 15.89 -2.96
C VAL A 197 1.29 17.30 -2.68
N SER A 198 2.22 17.44 -1.72
CA SER A 198 2.82 18.73 -1.38
C SER A 198 4.23 18.81 -1.97
N VAL A 199 4.51 19.86 -2.74
CA VAL A 199 5.85 20.18 -3.24
C VAL A 199 6.24 21.54 -2.66
N GLY A 200 7.07 21.51 -1.62
CA GLY A 200 7.32 22.70 -0.80
C GLY A 200 6.04 23.17 -0.10
N SER A 201 5.68 24.44 -0.28
CA SER A 201 4.45 25.05 0.26
C SER A 201 3.24 24.94 -0.66
N ARG A 202 3.39 24.32 -1.85
CA ARG A 202 2.32 24.20 -2.83
C ARG A 202 1.70 22.81 -2.77
N VAL A 203 0.37 22.78 -2.83
CA VAL A 203 -0.38 21.53 -2.96
C VAL A 203 -0.79 21.35 -4.42
N ILE A 204 -0.54 20.15 -4.91
CA ILE A 204 -0.86 19.71 -6.27
C ILE A 204 -1.85 18.55 -6.16
N GLN A 205 -2.89 18.59 -6.97
CA GLN A 205 -3.83 17.51 -7.14
C GLN A 205 -3.44 16.70 -8.39
N LEU A 206 -3.38 15.39 -8.24
CA LEU A 206 -3.14 14.45 -9.32
C LEU A 206 -4.50 13.96 -9.87
N SER A 207 -4.62 13.83 -11.18
CA SER A 207 -5.81 13.19 -11.80
C SER A 207 -5.73 11.66 -11.79
N THR A 208 -4.56 11.10 -11.47
CA THR A 208 -4.27 9.67 -11.46
C THR A 208 -3.72 9.21 -10.10
N LEU A 209 -3.39 7.93 -9.99
CA LEU A 209 -2.85 7.36 -8.76
C LEU A 209 -1.49 8.00 -8.40
N SER A 210 -1.31 8.36 -7.13
CA SER A 210 -0.05 8.93 -6.67
C SER A 210 1.03 7.86 -6.52
N ILE A 211 2.24 8.10 -7.03
CA ILE A 211 3.40 7.25 -6.76
C ILE A 211 3.68 7.24 -5.25
N GLY A 212 3.84 6.05 -4.66
CA GLY A 212 4.02 5.89 -3.21
C GLY A 212 2.75 6.09 -2.37
N GLY A 213 1.57 6.26 -3.01
CA GLY A 213 0.30 6.26 -2.31
C GLY A 213 0.03 4.92 -1.61
N ILE A 214 -0.75 4.95 -0.52
CA ILE A 214 -0.93 3.82 0.43
C ILE A 214 -1.32 2.52 -0.29
N MET A 215 -2.21 2.61 -1.29
CA MET A 215 -2.70 1.46 -2.05
C MET A 215 -2.52 1.62 -3.57
N SER A 216 -1.78 2.61 -4.05
CA SER A 216 -1.64 2.89 -5.49
C SER A 216 -1.11 1.68 -6.26
N MET A 217 -0.13 0.96 -5.70
CA MET A 217 0.43 -0.25 -6.33
C MET A 217 -0.63 -1.33 -6.51
N ILE A 218 -1.42 -1.59 -5.46
CA ILE A 218 -2.50 -2.58 -5.48
C ILE A 218 -3.57 -2.12 -6.48
N ALA A 219 -3.87 -0.82 -6.51
CA ALA A 219 -4.90 -0.26 -7.36
C ALA A 219 -4.60 -0.45 -8.85
N SER A 220 -3.37 -0.11 -9.26
CA SER A 220 -2.91 -0.39 -10.60
C SER A 220 -2.83 -1.89 -10.90
N ALA A 221 -2.32 -2.69 -9.95
CA ALA A 221 -2.21 -4.13 -10.16
C ALA A 221 -3.59 -4.78 -10.40
N VAL A 222 -4.62 -4.36 -9.67
CA VAL A 222 -6.00 -4.83 -9.84
C VAL A 222 -6.55 -4.46 -11.23
N ALA A 223 -6.29 -3.23 -11.70
CA ALA A 223 -6.70 -2.82 -13.05
C ALA A 223 -6.02 -3.67 -14.13
N LEU A 224 -4.71 -3.88 -14.04
CA LEU A 224 -3.97 -4.69 -15.00
C LEU A 224 -4.35 -6.18 -14.92
N CYS A 225 -4.59 -6.73 -13.73
CA CYS A 225 -5.09 -8.09 -13.55
C CYS A 225 -6.45 -8.31 -14.21
N LEU A 226 -7.34 -7.31 -14.16
CA LEU A 226 -8.62 -7.40 -14.83
C LEU A 226 -8.46 -7.42 -16.36
N ASN A 227 -7.55 -6.61 -16.89
CA ASN A 227 -7.24 -6.58 -18.31
C ASN A 227 -6.66 -7.92 -18.80
N GLU A 228 -5.75 -8.51 -18.04
CA GLU A 228 -5.25 -9.87 -18.26
C GLU A 228 -6.38 -10.90 -18.23
N HIS A 229 -7.28 -10.79 -17.25
CA HIS A 229 -8.42 -11.69 -17.15
C HIS A 229 -9.33 -11.59 -18.39
N LYS A 230 -9.64 -10.37 -18.84
CA LYS A 230 -10.47 -10.14 -20.04
C LYS A 230 -9.82 -10.73 -21.29
N TRP A 231 -8.52 -10.50 -21.47
CA TRP A 231 -7.77 -11.12 -22.57
C TRP A 231 -7.86 -12.65 -22.55
N LEU A 232 -7.66 -13.27 -21.39
CA LEU A 232 -7.73 -14.73 -21.24
C LEU A 232 -9.13 -15.31 -21.51
N GLN A 233 -10.20 -14.54 -21.30
CA GLN A 233 -11.58 -15.00 -21.54
C GLN A 233 -12.04 -14.76 -22.99
N ASP A 234 -11.43 -13.82 -23.72
CA ASP A 234 -11.90 -13.40 -25.04
C ASP A 234 -11.06 -13.99 -26.17
N SER A 235 -11.34 -15.25 -26.52
CA SER A 235 -10.70 -15.92 -27.66
C SER A 235 -11.05 -15.28 -29.00
N SER A 236 -12.16 -14.56 -29.11
CA SER A 236 -12.54 -13.84 -30.33
C SER A 236 -11.60 -12.67 -30.60
N VAL A 237 -11.27 -11.90 -29.56
CA VAL A 237 -10.30 -10.81 -29.65
C VAL A 237 -8.91 -11.36 -29.99
N GLN A 238 -8.49 -12.47 -29.37
CA GLN A 238 -7.23 -13.14 -29.71
C GLN A 238 -7.18 -13.53 -31.20
N SER A 239 -8.26 -14.17 -31.69
CA SER A 239 -8.36 -14.62 -33.09
C SER A 239 -8.37 -13.46 -34.08
N THR A 240 -9.05 -12.36 -33.75
CA THR A 240 -9.07 -11.12 -34.56
C THR A 240 -7.66 -10.54 -34.77
N HIS A 241 -6.75 -10.77 -33.81
CA HIS A 241 -5.36 -10.33 -33.89
C HIS A 241 -4.39 -11.41 -34.38
N ASN A 242 -4.90 -12.52 -34.91
CA ASN A 242 -4.15 -13.69 -35.38
C ASN A 242 -3.31 -14.35 -34.27
N PHE A 243 -3.80 -14.31 -33.04
CA PHE A 243 -3.28 -15.09 -31.90
C PHE A 243 -4.18 -16.31 -31.66
N GLU A 244 -4.64 -16.93 -32.74
CA GLU A 244 -5.52 -18.09 -32.68
C GLU A 244 -4.69 -19.37 -32.55
N GLY A 245 -5.07 -20.21 -31.61
CA GLY A 245 -4.50 -21.54 -31.43
C GLY A 245 -5.59 -22.51 -30.98
N SER A 246 -5.45 -23.78 -31.35
CA SER A 246 -6.30 -24.86 -30.86
C SER A 246 -6.14 -25.14 -29.36
N ILE A 247 -5.23 -24.42 -28.69
CA ILE A 247 -4.82 -24.63 -27.30
C ILE A 247 -5.04 -23.37 -26.47
N PRO A 248 -5.24 -23.47 -25.15
CA PRO A 248 -5.44 -22.31 -24.28
C PRO A 248 -4.25 -21.34 -24.30
N TRP A 249 -4.51 -20.03 -24.17
CA TRP A 249 -3.50 -18.97 -24.25
C TRP A 249 -2.33 -19.18 -23.28
N GLU A 250 -2.61 -19.62 -22.05
CA GLU A 250 -1.61 -19.91 -21.02
C GLU A 250 -0.61 -21.01 -21.42
N GLN A 251 -0.97 -21.87 -22.37
CA GLN A 251 -0.08 -22.89 -22.94
C GLN A 251 0.69 -22.37 -24.17
N GLN A 252 0.26 -21.26 -24.75
CA GLN A 252 0.92 -20.60 -25.89
C GLN A 252 1.99 -19.61 -25.42
N VAL A 253 1.69 -18.85 -24.36
CA VAL A 253 2.53 -17.79 -23.82
C VAL A 253 2.57 -17.87 -22.30
N ALA A 254 3.74 -18.20 -21.74
CA ALA A 254 3.98 -17.99 -20.32
C ALA A 254 4.23 -16.50 -20.08
N ALA A 255 3.39 -15.88 -19.28
CA ALA A 255 3.50 -14.47 -18.92
C ALA A 255 3.64 -14.30 -17.41
N LEU A 256 4.60 -13.47 -17.00
CA LEU A 256 4.83 -13.14 -15.60
C LEU A 256 4.94 -11.63 -15.46
N ARG A 257 4.09 -11.04 -14.61
CA ARG A 257 4.09 -9.60 -14.35
C ARG A 257 4.45 -9.32 -12.90
N TYR A 258 5.44 -8.46 -12.70
CA TYR A 258 5.77 -7.87 -11.41
C TYR A 258 5.43 -6.39 -11.44
N VAL A 259 4.24 -6.04 -10.96
CA VAL A 259 3.72 -4.67 -10.98
C VAL A 259 3.68 -4.12 -12.43
N ASP A 260 4.69 -3.38 -12.85
CA ASP A 260 4.90 -2.72 -14.14
C ASP A 260 5.92 -3.42 -15.06
N ASP A 261 6.67 -4.39 -14.56
CA ASP A 261 7.56 -5.22 -15.37
C ASP A 261 6.83 -6.46 -15.88
N LEU A 262 6.81 -6.69 -17.19
CA LEU A 262 6.16 -7.85 -17.82
C LEU A 262 7.18 -8.69 -18.58
N LEU A 263 7.26 -9.98 -18.26
CA LEU A 263 7.99 -11.00 -19.00
C LEU A 263 6.99 -11.87 -19.77
N GLN A 264 7.29 -12.12 -21.04
CA GLN A 264 6.55 -13.07 -21.87
C GLN A 264 7.52 -14.03 -22.53
N ILE A 265 7.22 -15.32 -22.51
CA ILE A 265 8.00 -16.39 -23.14
C ILE A 265 7.05 -17.23 -23.98
N SER A 266 7.44 -17.55 -25.22
CA SER A 266 6.63 -18.39 -26.10
C SER A 266 7.49 -19.25 -27.02
N ALA A 267 7.06 -20.49 -27.22
CA ALA A 267 7.54 -21.36 -28.29
C ALA A 267 6.73 -21.21 -29.59
N MET A 268 5.58 -20.53 -29.55
CA MET A 268 4.67 -20.37 -30.69
C MET A 268 4.87 -19.06 -31.44
N TYR A 269 5.16 -17.98 -30.71
CA TYR A 269 5.21 -16.64 -31.27
C TYR A 269 6.63 -16.08 -31.28
N CYS A 270 6.96 -15.35 -32.35
CA CYS A 270 8.21 -14.60 -32.39
C CYS A 270 8.15 -13.37 -31.49
N ALA A 271 9.32 -12.85 -31.10
CA ALA A 271 9.47 -11.73 -30.19
C ALA A 271 8.82 -10.45 -30.73
N SER A 272 8.77 -10.27 -32.06
CA SER A 272 8.06 -9.14 -32.67
C SER A 272 6.54 -9.27 -32.53
N CYS A 273 5.99 -10.49 -32.59
CA CYS A 273 4.56 -10.72 -32.33
C CYS A 273 4.25 -10.57 -30.84
N LEU A 274 5.08 -11.13 -29.96
CA LEU A 274 4.96 -10.95 -28.51
C LEU A 274 5.01 -9.48 -28.11
N ALA A 275 5.86 -8.68 -28.77
CA ALA A 275 6.00 -7.26 -28.44
C ALA A 275 4.72 -6.44 -28.67
N ILE A 276 3.78 -6.92 -29.48
CA ILE A 276 2.49 -6.26 -29.75
C ILE A 276 1.47 -6.61 -28.66
N VAL A 277 1.56 -7.80 -28.05
CA VAL A 277 0.56 -8.33 -27.11
C VAL A 277 0.24 -7.34 -25.98
N PRO A 278 1.21 -6.68 -25.32
CA PRO A 278 0.88 -5.76 -24.23
C PRO A 278 -0.04 -4.62 -24.65
N SER A 279 0.07 -4.12 -25.89
CA SER A 279 -0.82 -3.07 -26.41
C SER A 279 -2.24 -3.54 -26.70
N LEU A 280 -2.45 -4.86 -26.81
CA LEU A 280 -3.76 -5.49 -26.98
C LEU A 280 -4.39 -5.85 -25.64
N VAL A 281 -3.57 -6.23 -24.66
CA VAL A 281 -4.01 -6.67 -23.34
C VAL A 281 -4.28 -5.48 -22.43
N TYR A 282 -3.40 -4.48 -22.40
CA TYR A 282 -3.42 -3.44 -21.38
C TYR A 282 -3.81 -2.07 -21.96
N ASP A 283 -4.65 -1.35 -21.22
CA ASP A 283 -4.94 0.08 -21.48
C ASP A 283 -3.78 1.02 -21.14
N VAL A 284 -2.68 0.47 -20.61
CA VAL A 284 -1.49 1.22 -20.21
C VAL A 284 -0.35 0.90 -21.19
N PRO A 285 0.42 1.90 -21.66
CA PRO A 285 1.52 1.67 -22.59
C PRO A 285 2.68 0.93 -21.91
N PHE A 286 2.94 -0.28 -22.39
CA PHE A 286 4.16 -1.04 -22.10
C PHE A 286 5.22 -0.75 -23.16
N LYS A 287 6.45 -0.45 -22.73
CA LYS A 287 7.59 -0.25 -23.62
C LYS A 287 8.45 -1.50 -23.64
N LEU A 288 8.81 -1.97 -24.82
CA LEU A 288 9.72 -3.09 -24.98
C LEU A 288 11.11 -2.73 -24.45
N ALA A 289 11.55 -3.43 -23.41
CA ALA A 289 12.84 -3.24 -22.77
C ALA A 289 13.92 -4.18 -23.37
N SER A 290 13.58 -5.45 -23.61
CA SER A 290 14.46 -6.41 -24.29
C SER A 290 13.67 -7.51 -25.00
N ARG A 291 14.29 -8.14 -26.00
CA ARG A 291 13.68 -9.23 -26.79
C ARG A 291 14.73 -10.22 -27.31
N GLY A 292 14.33 -11.47 -27.53
CA GLY A 292 15.15 -12.52 -28.14
C GLY A 292 15.21 -13.78 -27.29
N THR A 293 16.28 -14.58 -27.45
CA THR A 293 16.56 -15.77 -26.60
C THR A 293 17.15 -15.39 -25.25
N THR A 294 17.74 -14.20 -25.12
CA THR A 294 18.19 -13.66 -23.84
C THR A 294 17.50 -12.33 -23.57
N VAL A 295 16.80 -12.23 -22.44
CA VAL A 295 16.11 -11.00 -22.00
C VAL A 295 16.54 -10.60 -20.60
N THR A 296 16.46 -9.30 -20.32
CA THR A 296 16.64 -8.76 -18.96
C THR A 296 15.28 -8.35 -18.43
N TRP A 297 14.88 -8.94 -17.30
CA TRP A 297 13.62 -8.65 -16.62
C TRP A 297 13.91 -8.39 -15.14
N ILE A 298 13.58 -7.18 -14.66
CA ILE A 298 13.97 -6.70 -13.32
C ILE A 298 15.51 -6.76 -13.16
N ASP A 299 16.01 -7.54 -12.20
CA ASP A 299 17.42 -7.76 -11.92
C ASP A 299 17.89 -9.15 -12.42
N LEU A 300 17.07 -9.81 -13.25
CA LEU A 300 17.33 -11.14 -13.81
C LEU A 300 17.72 -11.04 -15.28
N GLN A 301 18.73 -11.81 -15.66
CA GLN A 301 19.05 -12.12 -17.04
C GLN A 301 18.57 -13.55 -17.31
N ILE A 302 17.64 -13.68 -18.25
CA ILE A 302 16.95 -14.94 -18.56
C ILE A 302 17.37 -15.34 -19.96
N ASP A 303 18.02 -16.49 -20.08
CA ASP A 303 18.33 -17.15 -21.33
C ASP A 303 17.38 -18.34 -21.49
N VAL A 304 16.41 -18.19 -22.39
CA VAL A 304 15.35 -19.20 -22.62
C VAL A 304 15.80 -20.33 -23.55
N GLU A 305 16.92 -20.16 -24.26
CA GLU A 305 17.47 -21.20 -25.13
C GLU A 305 18.26 -22.24 -24.32
N HIS A 306 19.01 -21.76 -23.33
CA HIS A 306 19.80 -22.62 -22.44
C HIS A 306 19.11 -22.90 -21.10
N GLU A 307 17.91 -22.34 -20.87
CA GLU A 307 17.16 -22.44 -19.62
C GLU A 307 17.95 -21.91 -18.41
N ILE A 308 18.74 -20.85 -18.61
CA ILE A 308 19.60 -20.25 -17.58
C ILE A 308 18.95 -18.97 -17.05
N ILE A 309 18.84 -18.89 -15.72
CA ILE A 309 18.45 -17.65 -15.03
C ILE A 309 19.64 -17.16 -14.22
N GLY A 310 20.17 -16.02 -14.61
CA GLY A 310 21.25 -15.32 -13.91
C GLY A 310 20.76 -14.03 -13.26
N MET A 311 21.52 -13.53 -12.30
CA MET A 311 21.38 -12.14 -11.86
C MET A 311 22.12 -11.25 -12.86
N VAL A 312 21.52 -10.12 -13.26
CA VAL A 312 22.22 -9.11 -14.06
C VAL A 312 23.46 -8.66 -13.31
N GLN A 313 24.64 -8.90 -13.89
CA GLN A 313 25.88 -8.40 -13.33
C GLN A 313 25.95 -6.89 -13.52
N LYS A 314 25.48 -6.16 -12.51
CA LYS A 314 25.66 -4.69 -12.46
C LYS A 314 27.15 -4.43 -12.30
N HIS A 315 27.83 -4.02 -13.38
CA HIS A 315 29.23 -3.60 -13.32
C HIS A 315 29.44 -2.69 -12.09
N ALA A 316 30.48 -2.99 -11.32
CA ALA A 316 30.90 -2.14 -10.22
C ALA A 316 31.37 -0.81 -10.82
N ASN A 317 30.45 0.13 -10.96
CA ASN A 317 30.76 1.41 -11.56
C ASN A 317 31.69 2.16 -10.59
N ILE A 318 32.97 2.22 -10.94
CA ILE A 318 33.97 3.00 -10.22
C ILE A 318 33.52 4.46 -10.35
N LYS A 319 33.21 5.08 -9.20
CA LYS A 319 32.63 6.42 -9.19
C LYS A 319 33.53 7.41 -9.94
N PRO A 320 32.98 8.24 -10.85
CA PRO A 320 33.76 9.32 -11.43
C PRO A 320 34.16 10.31 -10.33
N PRO A 321 35.30 11.02 -10.46
CA PRO A 321 35.88 11.85 -9.40
C PRO A 321 34.97 13.00 -8.92
N TRP A 322 33.98 13.40 -9.73
CA TRP A 322 32.97 14.40 -9.37
C TRP A 322 31.70 13.84 -8.72
N ALA A 323 31.54 12.50 -8.67
CA ALA A 323 30.43 11.92 -7.94
C ALA A 323 30.56 12.33 -6.48
N ALA A 324 29.49 12.88 -5.91
CA ALA A 324 29.53 13.36 -4.53
C ALA A 324 30.14 12.25 -3.65
N PRO A 325 31.24 12.53 -2.90
CA PRO A 325 31.76 11.58 -1.95
C PRO A 325 30.58 11.18 -1.07
N ARG A 326 30.42 9.87 -0.78
CA ARG A 326 29.49 9.47 0.28
C ARG A 326 29.91 10.31 1.46
N GLY A 327 29.00 11.16 1.96
CA GLY A 327 29.27 11.88 3.19
C GLY A 327 29.76 10.86 4.22
N PRO A 328 30.66 11.25 5.15
CA PRO A 328 30.98 10.37 6.28
C PRO A 328 29.66 9.82 6.80
N GLU A 329 29.56 8.49 6.91
CA GLU A 329 28.39 7.85 7.51
C GLU A 329 28.05 8.66 8.74
N PHE A 330 26.87 9.29 8.73
CA PHE A 330 26.37 10.02 9.89
C PHE A 330 26.07 8.96 10.95
N THR A 331 27.09 8.46 11.63
CA THR A 331 26.97 8.10 13.03
C THR A 331 26.53 9.38 13.70
N TYR A 332 25.23 9.48 13.95
CA TYR A 332 24.66 10.48 14.83
C TYR A 332 25.29 10.24 16.21
N ILE A 333 26.44 10.88 16.46
CA ILE A 333 26.99 11.04 17.81
C ILE A 333 26.11 12.15 18.40
N PRO A 334 25.27 11.87 19.40
CA PRO A 334 24.52 12.93 20.06
C PRO A 334 25.52 13.92 20.65
N ASP A 335 25.30 15.22 20.41
CA ASP A 335 26.10 16.30 21.01
C ASP A 335 26.20 16.11 22.52
N ALA A 336 27.37 15.70 22.99
CA ALA A 336 27.72 15.57 24.41
C ALA A 336 27.92 16.95 25.09
N ALA A 337 27.29 18.00 24.59
CA ALA A 337 27.40 19.36 25.10
C ALA A 337 26.27 19.76 26.08
N SER A 338 25.35 18.84 26.41
CA SER A 338 24.21 19.14 27.32
C SER A 338 24.27 18.45 28.70
N ALA A 339 25.33 17.69 29.01
CA ALA A 339 25.44 16.94 30.27
C ALA A 339 26.42 17.56 31.27
N ALA A 340 26.45 18.89 31.37
CA ALA A 340 27.25 19.61 32.36
C ALA A 340 26.34 20.27 33.41
N MET A 341 25.75 19.47 34.30
CA MET A 341 25.37 19.95 35.63
C MET A 341 25.24 18.79 36.63
N LEU A 342 25.97 18.94 37.75
CA LEU A 342 26.01 18.18 39.01
C LEU A 342 27.09 17.07 39.20
N PRO A 343 27.60 16.93 40.44
CA PRO A 343 29.04 17.10 40.69
C PRO A 343 29.76 15.84 41.19
N ARG A 344 31.09 15.92 41.11
CA ARG A 344 32.11 15.36 42.02
C ARG A 344 31.58 14.40 43.10
N LEU A 345 31.70 13.10 42.87
CA LEU A 345 32.11 12.09 43.85
C LEU A 345 32.35 10.77 43.12
N MET A 346 33.43 10.07 43.44
CA MET A 346 33.93 8.83 42.84
C MET A 346 34.83 8.97 41.59
N ARG A 347 35.91 9.75 41.73
CA ARG A 347 37.22 9.26 41.32
C ARG A 347 37.84 8.54 42.52
N ILE A 348 37.89 7.21 42.49
CA ILE A 348 38.88 6.33 43.14
C ILE A 348 38.58 4.90 42.62
N GLY A 349 39.56 4.26 41.98
CA GLY A 349 39.50 2.83 41.63
C GLY A 349 39.88 2.41 40.20
N LEU A 350 41.09 2.77 39.74
CA LEU A 350 42.14 1.94 39.08
C LEU A 350 41.79 0.82 38.03
N PRO A 351 42.75 0.38 37.18
CA PRO A 351 42.59 0.22 35.73
C PRO A 351 42.81 -1.22 35.27
N TRP A 352 41.80 -1.85 34.65
CA TRP A 352 41.90 -3.22 34.12
C TRP A 352 41.42 -3.39 32.67
N GLY A 353 40.94 -2.33 32.01
CA GLY A 353 40.33 -2.42 30.68
C GLY A 353 41.28 -2.34 29.48
N TRP A 354 42.56 -2.01 29.68
CA TRP A 354 43.48 -1.67 28.59
C TRP A 354 44.41 -2.82 28.14
N LEU A 355 44.47 -3.93 28.88
CA LEU A 355 45.37 -5.06 28.59
C LEU A 355 44.71 -6.24 27.84
N LEU A 356 43.38 -6.23 27.62
CA LEU A 356 42.67 -7.36 27.00
C LEU A 356 42.28 -7.17 25.52
N ASN A 357 42.65 -6.06 24.87
CA ASN A 357 42.25 -5.78 23.48
C ASN A 357 43.43 -5.74 22.47
N MET A 358 44.58 -6.31 22.84
CA MET A 358 45.80 -6.36 22.02
C MET A 358 46.32 -7.80 21.86
N ALA A 359 45.42 -8.77 21.67
CA ALA A 359 45.77 -10.10 21.20
C ALA A 359 44.60 -10.69 20.41
N LEU A 360 44.88 -11.18 19.21
CA LEU A 360 43.97 -11.75 18.19
C LEU A 360 43.58 -10.82 17.03
N ALA A 361 44.58 -10.17 16.44
CA ALA A 361 44.65 -10.03 15.00
C ALA A 361 45.76 -10.98 14.50
N THR A 362 45.42 -11.98 13.68
CA THR A 362 46.26 -12.49 12.57
C THR A 362 45.54 -13.59 11.78
N ASN A 363 45.64 -13.48 10.45
CA ASN A 363 45.48 -14.51 9.40
C ASN A 363 44.03 -15.00 9.12
N ARG A 364 43.53 -15.14 7.88
CA ARG A 364 44.14 -15.48 6.58
C ARG A 364 43.17 -15.18 5.41
N PHE A 365 43.76 -15.01 4.23
CA PHE A 365 43.18 -15.06 2.87
C PHE A 365 42.42 -16.37 2.53
N GLY A 366 41.48 -16.30 1.56
CA GLY A 366 41.02 -17.44 0.71
C GLY A 366 39.50 -17.40 0.41
N ARG A 367 39.04 -17.07 -0.81
CA ARG A 367 38.77 -17.91 -2.01
C ARG A 367 37.52 -18.82 -1.93
N ASN A 368 36.59 -18.57 -2.88
CA ASN A 368 35.60 -19.41 -3.59
C ASN A 368 35.05 -20.72 -3.01
N GLY A 369 33.74 -20.90 -3.22
CA GLY A 369 33.06 -22.21 -3.24
C GLY A 369 32.84 -22.78 -1.83
N GLU A 370 31.77 -23.46 -1.47
CA GLU A 370 30.97 -24.41 -2.23
C GLU A 370 29.72 -24.79 -1.39
N ARG A 371 28.73 -25.32 -2.11
CA ARG A 371 27.89 -26.48 -1.76
C ARG A 371 26.93 -26.44 -0.58
N PHE A 372 25.68 -26.69 -0.96
CA PHE A 372 24.67 -27.39 -0.19
C PHE A 372 25.22 -28.67 0.43
N GLY A 373 24.99 -28.84 1.73
CA GLY A 373 25.29 -30.05 2.49
C GLY A 373 24.17 -30.33 3.50
N ALA A 374 23.80 -31.60 3.57
CA ALA A 374 22.56 -32.15 4.10
C ALA A 374 22.33 -32.01 5.62
N ALA A 375 21.05 -32.06 5.98
CA ALA A 375 20.56 -32.21 7.35
C ALA A 375 21.03 -33.51 8.00
N LYS A 376 21.37 -33.46 9.29
CA LYS A 376 21.30 -34.58 10.23
C LYS A 376 20.93 -34.11 11.65
N PRO A 377 20.41 -35.02 12.50
CA PRO A 377 19.34 -34.72 13.44
C PRO A 377 19.79 -34.52 14.89
N GLY A 378 18.92 -33.79 15.61
CA GLY A 378 18.60 -33.84 17.04
C GLY A 378 19.63 -34.32 18.06
N THR A 379 19.93 -33.46 19.03
CA THR A 379 20.00 -33.86 20.44
C THR A 379 19.59 -32.72 21.38
N SER A 380 18.98 -33.17 22.47
CA SER A 380 18.48 -32.51 23.66
C SER A 380 19.43 -31.54 24.36
N GLY A 381 18.88 -30.50 24.99
CA GLY A 381 19.60 -29.71 26.00
C GLY A 381 18.74 -28.65 26.67
N ARG A 382 18.09 -29.02 27.79
CA ARG A 382 17.56 -28.10 28.80
C ARG A 382 18.66 -27.13 29.28
N ARG A 383 18.37 -25.83 29.31
CA ARG A 383 18.68 -24.97 30.46
C ARG A 383 17.94 -23.64 30.34
N GLY A 384 17.28 -23.29 31.43
CA GLY A 384 16.57 -22.02 31.59
C GLY A 384 17.47 -20.92 32.13
N GLU A 385 16.77 -19.80 32.36
CA GLU A 385 17.11 -18.63 33.17
C GLU A 385 17.86 -17.47 32.51
N ASP A 386 17.34 -16.31 32.89
CA ASP A 386 17.83 -14.94 32.78
C ASP A 386 17.95 -14.27 31.41
N ARG A 387 16.92 -13.46 31.11
CA ARG A 387 17.12 -12.12 30.55
C ARG A 387 16.05 -11.15 31.04
N SER A 388 16.38 -10.48 32.13
CA SER A 388 15.80 -9.19 32.51
C SER A 388 16.63 -8.05 31.90
N ARG A 389 15.95 -6.94 31.54
CA ARG A 389 16.46 -5.59 31.17
C ARG A 389 17.19 -5.54 29.81
N TYR A 390 16.86 -4.69 28.83
CA TYR A 390 16.50 -3.27 28.86
C TYR A 390 15.44 -2.96 27.79
N ARG A 391 14.37 -2.26 28.18
CA ARG A 391 13.55 -1.46 27.26
C ARG A 391 14.10 -0.04 27.31
N GLU A 392 14.75 0.41 26.26
CA GLU A 392 15.00 1.83 26.06
C GLU A 392 13.68 2.52 25.70
N PRO A 393 13.31 3.62 26.38
CA PRO A 393 12.27 4.50 25.89
C PRO A 393 12.84 5.31 24.71
N VAL A 394 12.36 5.06 23.50
CA VAL A 394 12.61 5.98 22.39
C VAL A 394 11.96 7.31 22.76
N GLN A 395 12.81 8.27 23.15
CA GLN A 395 12.42 9.63 23.44
C GLN A 395 11.74 10.24 22.21
N ARG A 396 10.49 10.64 22.44
CA ARG A 396 9.66 11.45 21.56
C ARG A 396 10.36 12.79 21.35
N VAL A 397 10.89 13.04 20.15
CA VAL A 397 11.27 14.39 19.74
C VAL A 397 10.06 15.01 19.05
N VAL A 398 9.35 15.83 19.82
CA VAL A 398 8.37 16.79 19.31
C VAL A 398 9.20 17.95 18.76
N LEU A 399 9.23 18.11 17.43
CA LEU A 399 9.67 19.36 16.83
C LEU A 399 8.55 20.38 17.01
N ASP A 400 8.63 21.08 18.14
CA ASP A 400 7.87 22.28 18.43
C ASP A 400 8.43 23.40 17.54
N ILE A 401 7.74 23.72 16.45
CA ILE A 401 8.08 24.87 15.62
C ILE A 401 7.63 26.10 16.40
N ARG A 402 8.58 26.69 17.14
CA ARG A 402 8.47 28.06 17.65
C ARG A 402 8.21 29.00 16.48
N THR A 403 6.99 29.49 16.38
CA THR A 403 6.68 30.74 15.69
C THR A 403 7.35 31.88 16.45
N ASN A 404 8.53 32.29 16.01
CA ASN A 404 9.07 33.60 16.35
C ASN A 404 8.21 34.65 15.64
N GLU A 405 7.08 35.00 16.24
CA GLU A 405 6.43 36.28 15.97
C GLU A 405 7.29 37.39 16.59
N THR A 406 8.25 37.88 15.82
CA THR A 406 8.86 39.16 16.11
C THR A 406 7.80 40.23 15.85
N SER A 407 7.17 40.67 16.93
CA SER A 407 6.33 41.84 16.97
C SER A 407 7.15 43.07 16.56
N ASP A 408 6.91 43.58 15.36
CA ASP A 408 7.32 44.93 14.96
C ASP A 408 6.51 45.96 15.75
N ARG A 409 6.96 46.21 16.99
CA ARG A 409 6.55 47.38 17.76
C ARG A 409 7.20 48.61 17.12
N SER A 410 6.50 49.18 16.15
CA SER A 410 6.70 50.54 15.68
C SER A 410 6.70 51.51 16.86
N ARG A 411 7.90 51.99 17.21
CA ARG A 411 8.13 53.07 18.17
C ARG A 411 7.50 54.35 17.65
N LYS A 412 6.31 54.71 18.16
CA LYS A 412 5.78 56.08 18.09
C LYS A 412 6.70 57.02 18.88
N ARG A 413 7.63 57.64 18.17
CA ARG A 413 8.49 58.71 18.68
C ARG A 413 7.65 59.97 18.84
N SER A 414 7.28 60.25 20.09
CA SER A 414 6.82 61.56 20.56
C SER A 414 7.82 62.64 20.13
N ARG A 415 7.39 63.55 19.27
CA ARG A 415 7.99 64.87 19.08
C ARG A 415 6.90 65.92 19.29
N ARG A 416 6.80 66.37 20.54
CA ARG A 416 6.32 67.70 20.90
C ARG A 416 7.12 68.74 20.10
N ARG A 417 6.46 69.48 19.22
CA ARG A 417 6.86 70.84 18.89
C ARG A 417 5.68 71.76 19.17
N LYS A 418 5.81 72.48 20.29
CA LYS A 418 5.18 73.78 20.51
C LYS A 418 5.55 74.67 19.32
N ASN A 419 4.58 75.39 18.77
CA ASN A 419 4.77 76.80 18.40
C ASN A 419 3.41 77.50 18.45
N ARG A 420 3.36 78.53 19.29
CA ARG A 420 2.31 79.54 19.40
C ARG A 420 2.74 80.75 18.58
N SER A 421 1.81 81.30 17.81
CA SER A 421 1.55 82.75 17.57
C SER A 421 0.50 82.83 16.44
N SER A 422 -0.75 83.25 16.66
CA SER A 422 -1.32 84.58 16.94
C SER A 422 -1.41 85.51 15.71
N SER A 423 -2.61 86.11 15.54
CA SER A 423 -3.03 87.21 14.66
C SER A 423 -2.98 86.96 13.14
N SER A 424 -3.89 87.41 12.29
CA SER A 424 -5.09 88.24 12.41
C SER A 424 -5.85 88.16 11.07
N GLU A 425 -7.17 88.30 11.15
CA GLU A 425 -8.11 88.98 10.25
C GLU A 425 -8.01 88.85 8.71
N SER A 426 -9.20 88.80 8.10
CA SER A 426 -9.56 89.07 6.70
C SER A 426 -9.41 87.93 5.66
N SER A 427 -10.49 87.13 5.48
CA SER A 427 -11.01 86.74 4.15
C SER A 427 -12.09 85.65 4.28
N SER A 428 -13.35 86.06 4.28
CA SER A 428 -14.57 85.22 4.34
C SER A 428 -14.82 84.35 3.09
N SER A 429 -13.83 84.14 2.21
CA SER A 429 -13.92 83.28 1.03
C SER A 429 -13.03 82.03 1.08
N ARG A 430 -12.00 81.96 1.95
CA ARG A 430 -11.08 80.80 2.04
C ARG A 430 -11.55 79.67 2.94
N ASP A 431 -12.44 79.93 3.91
CA ASP A 431 -12.99 78.89 4.79
C ASP A 431 -13.95 77.93 4.07
N ARG A 432 -14.63 78.39 3.01
CA ARG A 432 -15.43 77.51 2.14
C ARG A 432 -14.55 76.51 1.40
N ALA A 433 -13.46 76.96 0.78
CA ALA A 433 -12.52 76.08 0.07
C ALA A 433 -11.86 75.01 0.98
N LYS A 434 -11.61 75.34 2.26
CA LYS A 434 -11.06 74.38 3.23
C LYS A 434 -12.11 73.36 3.68
N LYS A 435 -13.36 73.79 3.86
CA LYS A 435 -14.49 72.91 4.16
C LYS A 435 -14.80 71.98 2.98
N ASP A 436 -14.77 72.50 1.76
CA ASP A 436 -14.96 71.72 0.53
C ASP A 436 -13.83 70.68 0.36
N LYS A 437 -12.58 71.04 0.65
CA LYS A 437 -11.45 70.10 0.61
C LYS A 437 -11.59 68.98 1.65
N GLN A 438 -12.09 69.29 2.85
CA GLN A 438 -12.34 68.28 3.88
C GLN A 438 -13.51 67.36 3.49
N GLU A 439 -14.58 67.92 2.91
CA GLU A 439 -15.73 67.14 2.46
C GLU A 439 -15.36 66.22 1.29
N ILE A 440 -14.57 66.71 0.32
CA ILE A 440 -14.02 65.88 -0.77
C ILE A 440 -13.15 64.74 -0.23
N ALA A 441 -12.32 64.99 0.79
CA ALA A 441 -11.50 63.95 1.41
C ALA A 441 -12.36 62.90 2.13
N ARG A 442 -13.43 63.32 2.81
CA ARG A 442 -14.40 62.44 3.46
C ARG A 442 -15.15 61.57 2.46
N LEU A 443 -15.60 62.16 1.34
CA LEU A 443 -16.27 61.43 0.27
C LEU A 443 -15.33 60.39 -0.37
N LYS A 444 -14.06 60.74 -0.60
CA LYS A 444 -13.05 59.79 -1.11
C LYS A 444 -12.80 58.62 -0.16
N ASP A 445 -12.72 58.86 1.15
CA ASP A 445 -12.59 57.80 2.16
C ASP A 445 -13.83 56.90 2.21
N LEU A 446 -15.03 57.48 2.06
CA LEU A 446 -16.27 56.73 2.03
C LEU A 446 -16.40 55.85 0.77
N VAL A 447 -16.00 56.38 -0.40
CA VAL A 447 -15.93 55.60 -1.65
C VAL A 447 -14.91 54.47 -1.52
N ALA A 448 -13.70 54.74 -1.03
CA ALA A 448 -12.68 53.71 -0.83
C ALA A 448 -13.13 52.60 0.14
N LYS A 449 -13.88 52.95 1.19
CA LYS A 449 -14.48 51.97 2.12
C LYS A 449 -15.58 51.14 1.46
N MET A 450 -16.42 51.76 0.62
CA MET A 450 -17.44 51.04 -0.14
C MET A 450 -16.82 50.08 -1.15
N GLU A 451 -15.81 50.53 -1.91
CA GLU A 451 -15.06 49.69 -2.87
C GLU A 451 -14.37 48.52 -2.17
N ALA A 452 -13.69 48.75 -1.03
CA ALA A 452 -13.05 47.68 -0.26
C ALA A 452 -14.08 46.66 0.30
N ALA A 453 -15.27 47.13 0.71
CA ALA A 453 -16.34 46.26 1.17
C ALA A 453 -16.95 45.44 0.02
N GLU A 454 -17.08 46.03 -1.17
CA GLU A 454 -17.55 45.35 -2.38
C GLU A 454 -16.55 44.30 -2.84
N GLN A 455 -15.26 44.64 -2.94
CA GLN A 455 -14.20 43.68 -3.25
C GLN A 455 -14.16 42.52 -2.26
N LYS A 456 -14.38 42.80 -0.97
CA LYS A 456 -14.47 41.74 0.05
C LYS A 456 -15.69 40.84 -0.18
N ARG A 457 -16.87 41.40 -0.49
CA ARG A 457 -18.07 40.61 -0.81
C ARG A 457 -17.89 39.76 -2.04
N GLU A 458 -17.25 40.29 -3.09
CA GLU A 458 -16.94 39.51 -4.30
C GLU A 458 -15.96 38.37 -4.01
N ALA A 459 -14.93 38.62 -3.18
CA ALA A 459 -13.98 37.58 -2.77
C ALA A 459 -14.66 36.48 -1.94
N ASP A 460 -15.48 36.88 -0.95
CA ASP A 460 -16.24 35.96 -0.11
C ASP A 460 -17.26 35.14 -0.95
N SER A 461 -17.91 35.77 -1.94
CA SER A 461 -18.82 35.08 -2.88
C SER A 461 -18.07 34.07 -3.75
N LYS A 462 -16.94 34.46 -4.36
CA LYS A 462 -16.11 33.53 -5.15
C LYS A 462 -15.60 32.37 -4.30
N GLN A 463 -15.24 32.62 -3.05
CA GLN A 463 -14.84 31.56 -2.11
C GLN A 463 -16.01 30.63 -1.78
N ALA A 464 -17.22 31.15 -1.54
CA ALA A 464 -18.40 30.34 -1.30
C ALA A 464 -18.78 29.48 -2.51
N ASP A 465 -18.72 30.04 -3.73
CA ASP A 465 -19.03 29.32 -4.97
C ASP A 465 -18.01 28.19 -5.22
N THR A 466 -16.72 28.44 -4.99
CA THR A 466 -15.67 27.42 -5.11
C THR A 466 -15.81 26.31 -4.05
N GLU A 467 -16.22 26.64 -2.82
CA GLU A 467 -16.51 25.64 -1.79
C GLU A 467 -17.76 24.81 -2.15
N ALA A 468 -18.82 25.45 -2.64
CA ALA A 468 -20.04 24.79 -3.07
C ALA A 468 -19.80 23.84 -4.25
N ALA A 469 -19.04 24.27 -5.27
CA ALA A 469 -18.62 23.41 -6.37
C ALA A 469 -17.83 22.19 -5.87
N ARG A 470 -16.89 22.39 -4.94
CA ARG A 470 -16.10 21.30 -4.35
C ARG A 470 -16.96 20.32 -3.54
N ARG A 471 -17.97 20.80 -2.82
CA ARG A 471 -18.93 19.92 -2.11
C ARG A 471 -19.73 19.07 -3.09
N ARG A 472 -20.19 19.65 -4.20
CA ARG A 472 -20.86 18.89 -5.27
C ARG A 472 -19.96 17.82 -5.87
N GLU A 473 -18.73 18.17 -6.24
CA GLU A 473 -17.74 17.19 -6.76
C GLU A 473 -17.51 16.03 -5.76
N MET A 474 -17.44 16.33 -4.45
CA MET A 474 -17.30 15.32 -3.42
C MET A 474 -18.55 14.43 -3.28
N GLU A 475 -19.74 15.02 -3.35
CA GLU A 475 -21.01 14.29 -3.30
C GLU A 475 -21.21 13.41 -4.53
N ASP A 476 -20.87 13.89 -5.72
CA ASP A 476 -20.92 13.14 -6.98
C ASP A 476 -19.92 12.00 -6.98
N PHE A 477 -18.70 12.22 -6.50
CA PHE A 477 -17.71 11.16 -6.31
C PHE A 477 -18.19 10.12 -5.31
N LYS A 478 -18.73 10.55 -4.16
CA LYS A 478 -19.29 9.66 -3.16
C LYS A 478 -20.44 8.84 -3.75
N ALA A 479 -21.35 9.47 -4.48
CA ALA A 479 -22.44 8.78 -5.16
C ALA A 479 -21.92 7.74 -6.16
N SER A 480 -20.87 8.08 -6.91
CA SER A 480 -20.19 7.17 -7.84
C SER A 480 -19.57 5.97 -7.12
N VAL A 481 -18.84 6.18 -6.01
CA VAL A 481 -18.28 5.10 -5.19
C VAL A 481 -19.38 4.22 -4.60
N MET A 482 -20.46 4.83 -4.10
CA MET A 482 -21.58 4.10 -3.51
C MET A 482 -22.35 3.29 -4.55
N ALA A 483 -22.48 3.80 -5.78
CA ALA A 483 -23.05 3.06 -6.91
C ALA A 483 -22.18 1.87 -7.33
N LEU A 484 -20.86 1.95 -7.07
CA LEU A 484 -19.91 0.86 -7.33
C LEU A 484 -19.82 -0.16 -6.19
N LEU A 485 -20.61 -0.06 -5.12
CA LEU A 485 -20.55 -1.06 -4.07
C LEU A 485 -20.97 -2.45 -4.57
N PRO A 486 -20.20 -3.51 -4.27
CA PRO A 486 -20.62 -4.88 -4.55
C PRO A 486 -21.97 -5.15 -3.88
N LYS A 487 -22.94 -5.63 -4.66
CA LYS A 487 -24.27 -5.98 -4.12
C LYS A 487 -24.11 -7.20 -3.24
N GLN A 488 -24.53 -7.10 -1.97
CA GLN A 488 -24.67 -8.30 -1.16
C GLN A 488 -25.82 -9.14 -1.74
N PRO A 489 -25.64 -10.47 -1.89
CA PRO A 489 -26.76 -11.31 -2.23
C PRO A 489 -27.75 -11.20 -1.08
N VAL A 490 -28.97 -10.77 -1.42
CA VAL A 490 -30.08 -10.90 -0.50
C VAL A 490 -30.25 -12.41 -0.31
N PRO A 491 -30.12 -12.94 0.92
CA PRO A 491 -30.37 -14.36 1.16
C PRO A 491 -31.79 -14.63 0.69
N SER A 492 -31.92 -15.44 -0.36
CA SER A 492 -33.21 -15.87 -0.87
C SER A 492 -33.88 -16.67 0.24
N VAL A 493 -34.82 -16.03 0.95
CA VAL A 493 -35.64 -16.68 1.97
C VAL A 493 -36.48 -17.72 1.23
N GLN A 494 -35.98 -18.95 1.16
CA GLN A 494 -36.78 -20.08 0.72
C GLN A 494 -37.89 -20.26 1.75
N GLY A 495 -39.14 -20.04 1.33
CA GLY A 495 -40.31 -20.12 2.18
C GLY A 495 -40.41 -21.49 2.83
N ALA A 496 -40.20 -21.54 4.14
CA ALA A 496 -40.44 -22.73 4.94
C ALA A 496 -41.95 -22.90 5.13
N ALA A 497 -42.48 -24.01 4.63
CA ALA A 497 -43.85 -24.44 4.92
C ALA A 497 -43.99 -24.74 6.43
N PRO A 498 -45.10 -24.35 7.08
CA PRO A 498 -45.25 -24.52 8.52
C PRO A 498 -45.77 -25.93 8.84
N GLY A 499 -45.08 -26.61 9.76
CA GLY A 499 -45.69 -27.64 10.60
C GLY A 499 -45.02 -29.02 10.53
N THR A 500 -43.98 -29.24 11.33
CA THR A 500 -43.73 -30.55 11.96
C THR A 500 -42.82 -30.41 13.19
N ALA A 501 -43.06 -31.27 14.17
CA ALA A 501 -42.57 -31.24 15.54
C ALA A 501 -41.04 -31.09 15.71
N MET A 502 -40.61 -30.63 16.90
CA MET A 502 -39.22 -30.56 17.36
C MET A 502 -38.55 -31.95 17.40
N THR A 503 -38.19 -32.49 16.25
CA THR A 503 -37.19 -33.55 16.12
C THR A 503 -35.81 -32.92 16.14
N THR A 504 -34.90 -33.52 16.92
CA THR A 504 -33.45 -33.28 16.97
C THR A 504 -32.92 -32.66 15.67
N SER A 505 -32.36 -31.45 15.74
CA SER A 505 -31.91 -30.74 14.54
C SER A 505 -30.95 -31.64 13.74
N PRO A 506 -31.25 -31.95 12.46
CA PRO A 506 -30.39 -32.82 11.67
C PRO A 506 -29.00 -32.18 11.54
N PHE A 507 -27.96 -33.01 11.67
CA PHE A 507 -26.58 -32.58 11.49
C PHE A 507 -26.37 -32.19 10.02
N THR A 508 -26.42 -30.89 9.73
CA THR A 508 -26.26 -30.36 8.36
C THR A 508 -24.81 -30.39 7.90
N ALA A 509 -24.56 -30.42 6.59
CA ALA A 509 -23.22 -30.31 5.99
C ALA A 509 -22.47 -29.02 6.45
N ASP A 510 -23.19 -27.92 6.64
CA ASP A 510 -22.64 -26.68 7.20
C ASP A 510 -22.18 -26.88 8.67
N GLY A 511 -22.93 -27.65 9.45
CA GLY A 511 -22.52 -28.10 10.78
C GLY A 511 -21.24 -28.93 10.80
N ALA A 512 -21.09 -29.84 9.84
CA ALA A 512 -19.86 -30.62 9.66
C ALA A 512 -18.65 -29.74 9.33
N GLN A 513 -18.83 -28.77 8.42
CA GLN A 513 -17.77 -27.84 8.04
C GLN A 513 -17.36 -26.92 9.19
N ARG A 514 -18.32 -26.41 9.97
CA ARG A 514 -18.07 -25.61 11.18
C ARG A 514 -17.36 -26.41 12.27
N ALA A 515 -17.79 -27.64 12.52
CA ALA A 515 -17.09 -28.54 13.44
C ALA A 515 -15.66 -28.83 12.94
N SER A 516 -15.46 -28.98 11.63
CA SER A 516 -14.14 -29.19 11.02
C SER A 516 -13.21 -28.02 11.30
N TYR A 517 -13.68 -26.77 11.15
CA TYR A 517 -12.87 -25.59 11.50
C TYR A 517 -12.46 -25.54 12.97
N PHE A 518 -13.28 -26.10 13.86
CA PHE A 518 -12.97 -26.13 15.29
C PHE A 518 -11.85 -27.12 15.63
N ILE A 519 -11.71 -28.21 14.84
CA ILE A 519 -10.83 -29.35 15.12
C ILE A 519 -9.82 -29.60 13.99
N HIS A 520 -9.67 -28.70 13.01
CA HIS A 520 -8.84 -28.92 11.81
C HIS A 520 -7.37 -29.27 12.09
N GLU A 521 -6.84 -28.94 13.28
CA GLU A 521 -5.48 -29.35 13.69
C GLU A 521 -5.38 -30.82 14.15
N VAL A 522 -6.52 -31.44 14.47
CA VAL A 522 -6.62 -32.74 15.15
C VAL A 522 -7.33 -33.79 14.30
N ALA A 523 -8.41 -33.44 13.58
CA ALA A 523 -9.16 -34.34 12.72
C ALA A 523 -9.83 -33.59 11.56
N ASP A 524 -9.83 -34.18 10.37
CA ASP A 524 -10.61 -33.68 9.23
C ASP A 524 -12.03 -34.24 9.30
N LEU A 525 -13.01 -33.37 9.55
CA LEU A 525 -14.43 -33.74 9.63
C LEU A 525 -15.16 -33.60 8.28
N SER A 526 -14.45 -33.33 7.18
CA SER A 526 -15.02 -33.27 5.83
C SER A 526 -15.79 -34.55 5.47
N GLY A 527 -17.03 -34.41 4.99
CA GLY A 527 -17.89 -35.54 4.62
C GLY A 527 -18.56 -36.30 5.79
N SER A 528 -18.49 -35.81 7.03
CA SER A 528 -19.30 -36.37 8.13
C SER A 528 -20.78 -36.00 7.94
N ALA A 529 -21.67 -37.00 7.91
CA ALA A 529 -23.11 -36.81 7.71
C ALA A 529 -23.89 -36.86 9.04
N SER A 530 -23.27 -37.34 10.12
CA SER A 530 -23.89 -37.48 11.43
C SER A 530 -22.92 -37.14 12.58
N TRP A 531 -23.46 -36.93 13.78
CA TRP A 531 -22.65 -36.83 14.99
C TRP A 531 -21.89 -38.12 15.31
N ASP A 532 -22.41 -39.27 14.89
CA ASP A 532 -21.75 -40.56 15.07
C ASP A 532 -20.50 -40.67 14.16
N ASP A 533 -20.56 -40.11 12.94
CA ASP A 533 -19.39 -40.03 12.06
C ASP A 533 -18.30 -39.13 12.65
N VAL A 534 -18.70 -38.00 13.24
CA VAL A 534 -17.77 -37.10 13.94
C VAL A 534 -17.12 -37.82 15.12
N GLU A 535 -17.90 -38.57 15.90
CA GLU A 535 -17.37 -39.34 17.03
C GLU A 535 -16.40 -40.43 16.55
N CYS A 536 -16.72 -41.15 15.49
CA CYS A 536 -15.84 -42.15 14.87
C CYS A 536 -14.51 -41.54 14.41
N LYS A 537 -14.54 -40.37 13.75
CA LYS A 537 -13.31 -39.66 13.34
C LYS A 537 -12.50 -39.12 14.52
N LEU A 538 -13.15 -38.68 15.59
CA LEU A 538 -12.45 -38.31 16.82
C LEU A 538 -11.83 -39.53 17.52
N LYS A 539 -12.47 -40.70 17.42
CA LYS A 539 -11.89 -41.97 17.93
C LYS A 539 -10.65 -42.39 17.15
N THR A 540 -10.50 -42.03 15.87
CA THR A 540 -9.27 -42.31 15.10
C THR A 540 -8.17 -41.27 15.34
N ALA A 541 -8.51 -40.06 15.77
CA ALA A 541 -7.54 -39.00 16.07
C ALA A 541 -6.60 -39.34 17.25
N SER A 542 -5.44 -38.67 17.28
CA SER A 542 -4.43 -38.84 18.34
C SER A 542 -4.95 -38.31 19.68
N ASN A 543 -4.89 -39.14 20.73
CA ASN A 543 -5.33 -38.77 22.08
C ASN A 543 -4.57 -37.55 22.62
N THR A 544 -3.26 -37.46 22.35
CA THR A 544 -2.42 -36.32 22.76
C THR A 544 -2.92 -35.01 22.14
N LYS A 545 -3.23 -35.02 20.83
CA LYS A 545 -3.75 -33.83 20.14
C LYS A 545 -5.12 -33.40 20.66
N LEU A 546 -6.01 -34.36 20.96
CA LEU A 546 -7.31 -34.07 21.54
C LEU A 546 -7.19 -33.47 22.95
N LYS A 547 -6.28 -33.99 23.78
CA LYS A 547 -6.00 -33.44 25.12
C LYS A 547 -5.42 -32.02 25.05
N GLU A 548 -4.44 -31.79 24.19
CA GLU A 548 -3.89 -30.44 23.96
C GLU A 548 -4.99 -29.46 23.53
N MET A 549 -5.91 -29.91 22.67
CA MET A 549 -7.03 -29.07 22.24
C MET A 549 -7.96 -28.71 23.40
N LEU A 550 -8.30 -29.66 24.28
CA LEU A 550 -9.11 -29.42 25.48
C LEU A 550 -8.40 -28.44 26.45
N GLN A 551 -7.10 -28.62 26.68
CA GLN A 551 -6.30 -27.71 27.51
C GLN A 551 -6.27 -26.28 26.93
N ARG A 552 -6.10 -26.13 25.61
CA ARG A 552 -6.16 -24.82 24.94
C ARG A 552 -7.53 -24.15 25.03
N LYS A 553 -8.58 -24.92 25.31
CA LYS A 553 -9.95 -24.44 25.54
C LYS A 553 -10.22 -24.09 27.00
N GLY A 554 -9.22 -24.18 27.88
CA GLY A 554 -9.35 -23.84 29.29
C GLY A 554 -10.12 -24.89 30.08
N ILE A 555 -10.11 -26.14 29.64
CA ILE A 555 -10.63 -27.26 30.44
C ILE A 555 -9.46 -27.75 31.30
N ASP A 556 -9.49 -27.38 32.57
CA ASP A 556 -8.41 -27.66 33.52
C ASP A 556 -8.33 -29.15 33.88
N ASP A 557 -9.48 -29.83 33.96
CA ASP A 557 -9.56 -31.27 34.22
C ASP A 557 -9.76 -32.07 32.92
N VAL A 558 -8.66 -32.31 32.20
CA VAL A 558 -8.69 -33.08 30.96
C VAL A 558 -8.72 -34.58 31.27
N PRO A 559 -9.73 -35.33 30.81
CA PRO A 559 -9.85 -36.75 31.13
C PRO A 559 -8.61 -37.57 30.72
N SER A 560 -8.25 -38.56 31.53
CA SER A 560 -7.09 -39.41 31.26
C SER A 560 -7.32 -40.41 30.13
N SER A 561 -8.55 -40.94 29.99
CA SER A 561 -8.90 -41.96 29.00
C SER A 561 -9.38 -41.37 27.66
N LYS A 562 -8.99 -42.00 26.55
CA LYS A 562 -9.37 -41.56 25.19
C LYS A 562 -10.90 -41.45 24.99
N PRO A 563 -11.74 -42.42 25.44
CA PRO A 563 -13.19 -42.31 25.30
C PRO A 563 -13.77 -41.09 26.04
N ALA A 564 -13.25 -40.77 27.23
CA ALA A 564 -13.70 -39.61 28.00
C ALA A 564 -13.26 -38.29 27.35
N VAL A 565 -12.05 -38.23 26.78
CA VAL A 565 -11.57 -37.11 25.97
C VAL A 565 -12.47 -36.88 24.75
N VAL A 566 -12.77 -37.92 23.98
CA VAL A 566 -13.68 -37.83 22.82
C VAL A 566 -15.06 -37.33 23.25
N LYS A 567 -15.61 -37.86 24.35
CA LYS A 567 -16.91 -37.42 24.88
C LYS A 567 -16.90 -35.95 25.31
N ALA A 568 -15.82 -35.47 25.92
CA ALA A 568 -15.65 -34.06 26.28
C ALA A 568 -15.59 -33.17 25.04
N VAL A 569 -14.84 -33.56 24.01
CA VAL A 569 -14.78 -32.85 22.72
C VAL A 569 -16.15 -32.79 22.05
N MET A 570 -16.86 -33.92 21.99
CA MET A 570 -18.21 -34.00 21.43
C MET A 570 -19.20 -33.08 22.15
N ARG A 571 -19.10 -32.97 23.49
CA ARG A 571 -19.95 -32.05 24.27
C ARG A 571 -19.70 -30.59 23.90
N ILE A 572 -18.44 -30.18 23.74
CA ILE A 572 -18.08 -28.82 23.34
C ILE A 572 -18.59 -28.53 21.93
N LEU A 573 -18.36 -29.44 20.97
CA LEU A 573 -18.85 -29.29 19.61
C LEU A 573 -20.36 -29.15 19.56
N LYS A 574 -21.10 -29.98 20.30
CA LYS A 574 -22.57 -29.91 20.36
C LYS A 574 -23.05 -28.60 21.00
N ALA A 575 -22.38 -28.13 22.06
CA ALA A 575 -22.72 -26.86 22.70
C ALA A 575 -22.47 -25.64 21.79
N GLU A 576 -21.34 -25.62 21.07
CA GLU A 576 -20.99 -24.57 20.11
C GLU A 576 -21.88 -24.62 18.85
N TYR A 577 -22.32 -25.81 18.45
CA TYR A 577 -23.28 -25.98 17.36
C TYR A 577 -24.67 -25.45 17.76
N ALA A 578 -25.12 -25.78 18.97
CA ALA A 578 -26.41 -25.34 19.49
C ALA A 578 -26.48 -23.82 19.75
N SER A 579 -25.37 -23.16 20.06
CA SER A 579 -25.32 -21.70 20.23
C SER A 579 -25.28 -20.92 18.91
N SER A 580 -25.09 -21.61 17.79
CA SER A 580 -24.96 -21.02 16.45
C SER A 580 -26.22 -21.16 15.59
N GLN A 581 -27.22 -21.90 16.06
CA GLN A 581 -28.60 -21.90 15.55
C GLN A 581 -29.39 -20.82 16.31
#